data_AF-A0A351V948-F1
#
_entry.id   AF-A0A351V948-F1
#
_cell.length_a   1.000
_cell.length_b   1.000
_cell.length_c   1.000
_cell.angle_alpha   90.00
_cell.angle_beta   90.00
_cell.angle_gamma   90.00
#
_symmetry.space_group_name_H-M   'P 1'
#
loop_
_entity.id
_entity.type
_entity.pdbx_description
1 polymer ?
#
loop_
_entity_poly.entity_id
_entity_poly.type
_entity_poly.pdbx_seq_one_letter_code
_entity_poly.pdbx_strand_id
1 'polypeptide(L)' 'KRTNTEFAKVIDRHTVQMRVWERGTGETLACGTGACATAVASILNGLTEDEVTVKLLGG' A
#
# COMPACT_ATOMS: atom_id res chain seq x y z
N LYS A 1 14.41 12.99 -10.56
CA LYS A 1 13.92 12.46 -9.26
C LYS A 1 13.16 11.16 -9.52
N ARG A 2 13.18 10.19 -8.61
CA ARG A 2 12.48 8.89 -8.72
C ARG A 2 11.73 8.59 -7.41
N THR A 3 10.62 7.87 -7.46
CA THR A 3 9.77 7.51 -6.31
C THR A 3 9.39 6.03 -6.34
N ASN A 4 8.97 5.49 -5.21
CA ASN A 4 8.17 4.27 -5.16
C ASN A 4 6.73 4.63 -5.53
N THR A 5 6.01 3.67 -6.10
CA THR A 5 4.59 3.81 -6.45
C THR A 5 3.83 2.60 -5.97
N GLU A 6 2.89 2.81 -5.08
CA GLU A 6 1.98 1.79 -4.57
C GLU A 6 0.62 1.89 -5.29
N PHE A 7 0.19 0.78 -5.89
CA PHE A 7 -1.12 0.64 -6.52
C PHE A 7 -2.05 -0.06 -5.53
N ALA A 8 -3.02 0.68 -4.99
CA ALA A 8 -3.91 0.21 -3.93
C ALA A 8 -5.33 -0.05 -4.43
N LYS A 9 -5.90 -1.17 -4.00
CA LYS A 9 -7.31 -1.53 -4.15
C LYS A 9 -7.92 -1.63 -2.76
N VAL A 10 -8.83 -0.71 -2.45
CA VAL A 10 -9.62 -0.76 -1.21
C VAL A 10 -10.61 -1.92 -1.32
N ILE A 11 -10.53 -2.86 -0.39
CA ILE A 11 -11.43 -4.03 -0.34
C ILE A 11 -12.62 -3.73 0.57
N ASP A 12 -12.34 -3.19 1.75
CA ASP A 12 -13.30 -2.70 2.73
C ASP A 12 -12.63 -1.63 3.61
N ARG A 13 -13.33 -1.14 4.63
CA ARG A 13 -12.84 -0.06 5.50
C ARG A 13 -11.64 -0.44 6.37
N HIS A 14 -11.30 -1.71 6.50
CA HIS A 14 -10.19 -2.20 7.29
C HIS A 14 -9.17 -3.00 6.46
N THR A 15 -9.36 -3.13 5.14
CA THR A 15 -8.50 -3.95 4.28
C THR A 15 -8.20 -3.26 2.96
N VAL A 16 -6.90 -3.16 2.65
CA VAL A 16 -6.39 -2.69 1.35
C VAL A 16 -5.49 -3.76 0.76
N GLN A 17 -5.68 -4.10 -0.52
CA GLN A 17 -4.73 -4.90 -1.27
C GLN A 17 -3.83 -3.98 -2.08
N MET A 18 -2.50 -4.20 -2.05
CA MET A 18 -1.58 -3.36 -2.81
C MET A 18 -0.54 -4.14 -3.62
N ARG A 19 -0.05 -3.50 -4.68
CA ARG A 19 1.14 -3.89 -5.45
C ARG A 19 2.11 -2.70 -5.43
N VAL A 20 3.41 -2.96 -5.51
CA VAL A 20 4.43 -1.91 -5.42
C VAL A 20 5.35 -1.96 -6.63
N TRP A 21 5.69 -0.78 -7.14
CA TRP A 21 6.84 -0.57 -8.02
C TRP A 21 7.89 0.22 -7.25
N GLU A 22 8.95 -0.46 -6.82
CA GLU A 22 10.04 0.14 -6.08
C GLU A 22 11.07 0.80 -6.99
N ARG A 23 11.54 1.97 -6.57
CA ARG A 23 12.56 2.74 -7.27
C ARG A 23 13.83 1.90 -7.45
N GLY A 24 14.12 1.55 -8.69
CA GLY A 24 15.36 0.86 -9.07
C GLY A 24 15.31 -0.66 -8.92
N THR A 25 14.20 -1.21 -8.40
CA THR A 25 14.01 -2.67 -8.24
C THR A 25 12.86 -3.18 -9.11
N GLY A 26 11.87 -2.34 -9.41
CA GLY A 26 10.66 -2.76 -10.11
C GLY A 26 9.64 -3.35 -9.15
N GLU A 27 8.85 -4.31 -9.62
CA GLU A 27 7.85 -4.97 -8.77
C GLU A 27 8.50 -5.95 -7.78
N THR A 28 8.18 -5.80 -6.50
CA THR A 28 8.65 -6.66 -5.41
C THR A 28 7.48 -7.37 -4.72
N LEU A 29 7.78 -8.46 -4.00
CA LEU A 29 6.77 -9.23 -3.27
C LEU A 29 6.17 -8.43 -2.10
N ALA A 30 6.99 -7.62 -1.44
CA ALA A 30 6.60 -6.85 -0.29
C ALA A 30 7.49 -5.61 -0.13
N CYS A 31 6.89 -4.53 0.36
CA CYS A 31 7.61 -3.33 0.78
C CYS A 31 6.93 -2.78 2.04
N GLY A 32 7.58 -2.90 3.20
CA GLY A 32 7.01 -2.47 4.48
C GLY A 32 6.75 -0.96 4.55
N THR A 33 7.67 -0.15 4.00
CA THR A 33 7.48 1.31 3.96
C THR A 33 6.36 1.73 3.01
N GLY A 34 6.21 1.05 1.86
CA GLY A 34 5.08 1.24 0.95
C GLY A 34 3.74 0.80 1.57
N ALA A 35 3.74 -0.23 2.42
CA ALA A 35 2.55 -0.66 3.15
C ALA A 35 2.07 0.41 4.13
N CYS A 36 3.00 0.96 4.93
CA CYS A 36 2.69 2.08 5.82
C CYS A 36 2.20 3.31 5.04
N ALA A 37 2.84 3.66 3.93
CA ALA A 37 2.42 4.77 3.08
C ALA A 37 1.01 4.57 2.52
N THR A 38 0.69 3.35 2.10
CA THR A 38 -0.64 2.98 1.59
C THR A 38 -1.72 3.10 2.67
N ALA A 39 -1.46 2.60 3.88
CA ALA A 39 -2.39 2.72 5.01
C ALA A 39 -2.63 4.19 5.39
N VAL A 40 -1.57 4.99 5.50
CA VAL A 40 -1.70 6.42 5.80
C VAL A 40 -2.47 7.14 4.68
N ALA A 41 -2.17 6.85 3.42
CA ALA A 41 -2.88 7.45 2.30
C ALA A 41 -4.36 7.08 2.29
N SER A 42 -4.74 5.83 2.59
CA SER A 42 -6.14 5.41 2.62
C SER A 42 -6.91 6.07 3.77
N ILE A 43 -6.29 6.21 4.94
CA ILE A 43 -6.86 6.93 6.10
C ILE A 43 -7.06 8.41 5.78
N LEU A 44 -6.03 9.10 5.28
CA LEU A 44 -6.10 10.54 4.98
C LEU A 44 -7.14 10.89 3.89
N ASN A 45 -7.46 9.93 3.02
CA ASN A 45 -8.49 10.11 1.98
C ASN A 45 -9.88 9.63 2.43
N GLY A 46 -10.06 9.20 3.69
CA GLY A 46 -11.34 8.73 4.21
C GLY A 46 -11.84 7.43 3.58
N LEU A 47 -10.93 6.63 3.01
CA LEU A 47 -11.25 5.35 2.36
C LEU A 47 -11.27 4.17 3.35
N THR A 48 -10.55 4.31 4.47
CA THR A 48 -10.42 3.30 5.54
C THR A 48 -10.48 3.95 6.92
N GLU A 49 -10.69 3.14 7.96
CA GLU A 49 -10.54 3.54 9.37
C GLU A 49 -9.08 3.58 9.80
N ASP A 50 -8.82 3.90 11.08
CA ASP A 50 -7.50 4.12 11.67
C ASP A 50 -6.64 2.85 11.87
N GLU A 51 -7.25 1.66 11.78
CA GLU A 51 -6.57 0.36 11.72
C GLU A 51 -6.86 -0.36 10.40
N VAL A 52 -5.81 -0.65 9.64
CA VAL A 52 -5.90 -1.20 8.28
C VAL A 52 -4.95 -2.38 8.08
N THR A 53 -5.49 -3.50 7.62
CA THR A 53 -4.74 -4.63 7.07
C THR A 53 -4.35 -4.34 5.64
N VAL A 54 -3.04 -4.28 5.37
CA VAL A 54 -2.51 -4.13 4.01
C VAL A 54 -2.02 -5.50 3.51
N LYS A 55 -2.69 -6.03 2.47
CA LYS A 55 -2.33 -7.30 1.82
C LYS A 55 -1.35 -7.05 0.68
N LEU A 56 -0.16 -7.63 0.76
CA LEU A 56 0.87 -7.53 -0.28
C LEU A 56 0.86 -8.78 -1.16
N LEU A 57 1.69 -8.78 -2.20
CA LEU A 57 1.85 -9.95 -3.06
C LEU A 57 2.48 -11.14 -2.32
N GLY A 58 3.46 -10.87 -1.44
CA GLY A 58 4.17 -11.89 -0.66
C GLY A 58 3.45 -12.35 0.62
N GLY A 59 2.33 -11.72 0.98
CA GLY A 59 1.65 -11.90 2.26
C GLY A 59 1.20 -10.57 2.85
#